data_AF-A0A954PCH2-F1
#
_entry.id   AF-A0A954PCH2-F1
#
_cell.length_a   1.000
_cell.length_b   1.000
_cell.length_c   1.000
_cell.angle_alpha   90.00
_cell.angle_beta   90.00
_cell.angle_gamma   90.00
#
_symmetry.space_group_name_H-M   'P 1'
#
loop_
_entity.id
_entity.type
_entity.pdbx_description
1 polymer ?
#
loop_
_entity_poly.entity_id
_entity_poly.type
_entity_poly.pdbx_seq_one_letter_code
_entity_poly.pdbx_strand_id
1 'polypeptide(L)' 'NMVLIYVFQPNSSIRFTHSPSGGGRSATGDDTNPAWDFQLIIPQPKAGHEYELNGRLIYKEWQGRNDVLAEVAAYLE' A
#
# COMPACT_ATOMS: atom_id res chain seq x y z
N ASN A 1 -10.64 13.10 10.90
CA ASN A 1 -10.61 12.06 9.85
C ASN A 1 -9.15 11.73 9.62
N MET A 2 -8.71 10.49 9.79
CA MET A 2 -7.30 10.11 9.69
C MET A 2 -7.04 9.36 8.38
N VAL A 3 -5.81 9.38 7.89
CA VAL A 3 -5.37 8.61 6.73
C VAL A 3 -4.12 7.80 7.08
N LEU A 4 -4.09 6.56 6.59
CA LEU A 4 -2.93 5.68 6.62
C LEU A 4 -2.43 5.53 5.18
N ILE A 5 -1.17 5.88 4.96
CA ILE A 5 -0.54 5.84 3.64
C ILE A 5 0.63 4.85 3.70
N TYR A 6 0.61 3.88 2.78
CA TYR A 6 1.72 2.97 2.53
C TYR A 6 2.42 3.45 1.26
N VAL A 7 3.69 3.83 1.37
CA VAL A 7 4.51 4.23 0.23
C VAL A 7 5.63 3.22 0.06
N PHE A 8 5.69 2.56 -1.09
CA PHE A 8 6.75 1.59 -1.40
C PHE A 8 7.73 2.22 -2.39
N GLN A 9 9.03 1.93 -2.24
CA GLN A 9 9.98 2.26 -3.29
C GLN A 9 9.65 1.46 -4.57
N PRO A 10 9.93 2.00 -5.77
CA PRO A 10 9.71 1.29 -7.02
C PRO A 10 10.42 -0.06 -7.02
N ASN A 11 9.64 -1.14 -7.06
CA ASN A 11 10.14 -2.50 -7.03
C ASN A 11 9.20 -3.41 -7.85
N SER A 12 9.72 -4.00 -8.92
CA SER A 12 8.96 -4.84 -9.85
C SER A 12 8.53 -6.19 -9.26
N SER A 13 9.07 -6.58 -8.11
CA SER A 13 8.68 -7.76 -7.35
C SER A 13 7.51 -7.51 -6.39
N ILE A 14 7.07 -6.27 -6.20
CA ILE A 14 5.89 -5.98 -5.37
C ILE A 14 4.62 -6.22 -6.19
N ARG A 15 3.71 -7.01 -5.64
CA ARG A 15 2.37 -7.22 -6.19
C ARG A 15 1.31 -6.70 -5.23
N PHE A 16 0.40 -5.89 -5.75
CA PHE A 16 -0.81 -5.49 -5.04
C PHE A 16 -1.93 -6.46 -5.34
N THR A 17 -2.63 -6.88 -4.30
CA THR A 17 -3.82 -7.74 -4.39
C THR A 17 -4.94 -7.13 -3.58
N HIS A 18 -6.18 -7.41 -3.95
CA HIS A 18 -7.33 -7.07 -3.14
C HIS A 18 -8.19 -8.30 -2.91
N SER A 19 -8.90 -8.36 -1.79
CA SER A 19 -9.90 -9.41 -1.61
C SER A 19 -11.08 -9.20 -2.57
N PRO A 20 -11.50 -10.23 -3.32
CA PRO A 20 -12.72 -10.16 -4.15
C PRO A 20 -13.98 -9.85 -3.33
N SER A 21 -13.99 -10.15 -2.03
CA SER A 21 -15.10 -9.84 -1.13
C SER A 21 -14.95 -8.49 -0.41
N GLY A 22 -13.82 -7.81 -0.61
CA GLY A 22 -13.45 -6.60 0.13
C GLY A 22 -13.31 -6.81 1.65
N GLY A 23 -13.24 -5.69 2.36
CA GLY A 23 -13.20 -5.54 3.81
C GLY A 23 -14.56 -5.20 4.42
N GLY A 24 -15.65 -5.70 3.82
CA GLY A 24 -17.02 -5.39 4.21
C GLY A 24 -17.67 -4.32 3.32
N ARG A 25 -18.97 -4.08 3.53
CA ARG A 25 -19.75 -3.14 2.70
C ARG A 25 -19.44 -1.67 3.00
N SER A 26 -19.59 -0.81 2.00
CA SER A 26 -19.61 0.64 2.16
C SER A 26 -20.73 1.06 3.13
N ALA A 27 -20.64 2.26 3.69
CA ALA A 27 -21.66 2.79 4.60
C ALA A 27 -23.06 2.87 3.93
N THR A 28 -23.10 3.08 2.62
CA THR A 28 -24.30 3.13 1.78
C THR A 28 -24.73 1.76 1.26
N GLY A 29 -23.90 0.72 1.41
CA GLY A 29 -24.20 -0.66 1.05
C GLY A 29 -24.16 -0.99 -0.45
N ASP A 30 -23.76 -0.03 -1.27
CA ASP A 30 -23.68 -0.10 -2.75
C ASP A 30 -22.34 -0.64 -3.27
N ASP A 31 -21.32 -0.73 -2.42
CA ASP A 31 -20.00 -1.25 -2.77
C ASP A 31 -19.34 -1.97 -1.56
N THR A 32 -18.10 -2.43 -1.73
CA THR A 32 -17.24 -2.98 -0.68
C THR A 32 -16.04 -2.08 -0.41
N ASN A 33 -15.68 -1.91 0.86
CA ASN A 33 -14.43 -1.27 1.22
C ASN A 33 -13.29 -2.15 0.71
N PRO A 34 -12.28 -1.62 0.01
CA PRO A 34 -11.21 -2.46 -0.50
C PRO A 34 -10.33 -2.97 0.65
N ALA A 35 -10.15 -4.29 0.73
CA ALA A 35 -9.14 -4.91 1.57
C ALA A 35 -7.88 -5.13 0.72
N TRP A 36 -6.92 -4.22 0.86
CA TRP A 36 -5.66 -4.26 0.11
C TRP A 36 -4.61 -5.08 0.86
N ASP A 37 -3.93 -5.94 0.11
CA ASP A 37 -2.75 -6.66 0.54
C ASP A 37 -1.61 -6.36 -0.44
N PHE A 38 -0.37 -6.55 0.01
CA PHE A 38 0.81 -6.47 -0.84
C PHE A 38 1.75 -7.64 -0.55
N GLN A 39 2.48 -8.07 -1.59
CA GLN A 39 3.38 -9.22 -1.53
C GLN A 39 4.70 -8.86 -2.20
N LEU A 40 5.83 -9.20 -1.58
CA LEU A 40 7.13 -9.23 -2.25
C LEU A 40 7.34 -10.63 -2.84
N ILE A 41 7.32 -10.74 -4.17
CA ILE A 41 7.46 -12.01 -4.89
C ILE A 41 8.89 -12.12 -5.42
N ILE A 42 9.64 -13.09 -4.86
CA ILE A 42 11.00 -13.40 -5.29
C ILE A 42 10.98 -14.67 -6.16
N PRO A 43 11.16 -14.57 -7.49
CA PRO A 43 11.32 -15.74 -8.32
C PRO A 43 12.64 -16.44 -8.00
N GLN A 44 12.61 -17.74 -7.74
CA GLN A 44 13.79 -18.57 -7.48
C GLN A 44 14.68 -18.01 -6.33
N PRO A 45 14.16 -17.96 -5.09
CA PRO A 45 14.89 -17.41 -3.97
C PRO A 45 16.15 -18.24 -3.67
N LYS A 46 17.24 -17.56 -3.28
CA LYS A 46 18.52 -18.18 -2.96
C LYS A 46 18.72 -18.28 -1.45
N ALA A 47 19.16 -19.45 -0.99
CA ALA A 47 19.51 -19.65 0.41
C ALA A 47 20.65 -18.70 0.83
N GLY A 48 20.51 -18.06 1.99
CA GLY A 48 21.50 -17.10 2.51
C GLY A 48 21.50 -15.74 1.82
N HIS A 49 20.56 -15.45 0.92
CA HIS A 49 20.39 -14.13 0.33
C HIS A 49 19.28 -13.35 1.05
N GLU A 50 19.58 -12.10 1.39
CA GLU A 50 18.62 -11.17 1.97
C GLU A 50 17.83 -10.45 0.87
N TYR A 51 16.52 -10.33 1.05
CA TYR A 51 15.63 -9.63 0.13
C TYR A 51 14.87 -8.56 0.90
N GLU A 52 14.81 -7.36 0.35
CA GLU A 52 14.25 -6.20 1.04
C GLU A 52 12.94 -5.71 0.41
N LEU A 53 12.07 -5.21 1.28
CA LEU A 53 10.90 -4.43 0.91
C LEU A 53 11.02 -3.05 1.57
N ASN A 54 11.45 -2.06 0.79
CA ASN A 54 11.66 -0.72 1.27
C ASN A 54 10.40 0.14 1.12
N GLY A 55 9.95 0.75 2.22
CA GLY A 55 8.73 1.55 2.24
C GLY A 55 8.60 2.44 3.48
N ARG A 56 7.62 3.34 3.44
CA ARG A 56 7.27 4.26 4.53
C ARG A 56 5.78 4.11 4.86
N LEU A 57 5.49 4.05 6.15
CA LEU A 57 4.13 4.13 6.70
C LEU A 57 3.91 5.54 7.25
N ILE A 58 2.84 6.20 6.84
CA ILE A 58 2.50 7.55 7.28
C ILE A 58 1.08 7.53 7.83
N TYR A 59 0.90 8.00 9.07
CA TYR A 59 -0.40 8.12 9.70
C TYR A 59 -0.61 9.56 10.15
N LYS A 60 -1.55 10.26 9.51
CA LYS A 60 -1.80 11.69 9.74
C LYS A 60 -3.27 12.07 9.53
N GLU A 61 -3.62 13.30 9.86
CA GLU A 61 -4.94 13.84 9.53
C GLU A 61 -5.13 13.92 8.01
N TRP A 62 -6.33 13.55 7.53
CA TRP A 62 -6.66 13.65 6.11
C TRP A 62 -6.86 15.11 5.70
N GLN A 63 -5.99 15.61 4.81
CA GLN A 63 -6.04 16.96 4.25
C GLN A 63 -6.34 16.99 2.73
N GLY A 64 -6.83 15.87 2.17
CA GLY A 64 -7.17 15.75 0.76
C GLY A 64 -6.12 15.01 -0.08
N ARG A 65 -6.47 14.73 -1.34
CA ARG A 65 -5.63 13.93 -2.27
C ARG A 65 -4.25 14.55 -2.52
N ASN A 66 -4.17 15.87 -2.67
CA ASN A 66 -2.90 16.56 -2.98
C ASN A 66 -1.89 16.44 -1.83
N ASP A 67 -2.37 16.42 -0.58
CA ASP A 67 -1.53 16.19 0.60
C ASP A 67 -0.93 14.78 0.58
N VAL A 68 -1.72 13.75 0.26
CA VAL A 68 -1.21 12.38 0.08
C VAL A 68 -0.17 12.29 -1.03
N LEU A 69 -0.39 12.94 -2.17
CA LEU A 69 0.57 12.93 -3.27
C LEU A 69 1.88 13.64 -2.89
N ALA A 70 1.82 14.71 -2.09
CA ALA A 70 3.01 15.39 -1.59
C ALA A 70 3.82 14.51 -0.62
N GLU A 71 3.16 13.76 0.27
CA GLU A 71 3.83 12.78 1.16
C GLU A 71 4.53 11.67 0.36
N VAL A 72 3.90 11.20 -0.72
CA VAL A 72 4.49 10.21 -1.62
C VAL A 72 5.71 10.78 -2.34
N ALA A 73 5.61 11.99 -2.90
CA ALA A 73 6.73 12.65 -3.59
C ALA A 73 7.91 12.87 -2.64
N ALA A 74 7.66 13.39 -1.43
CA ALA A 74 8.69 13.64 -0.42
C ALA A 74 9.42 12.38 0.09
N TYR A 75 8.88 11.18 -0.14
CA TYR A 75 9.58 9.93 0.16
C TYR A 75 10.33 9.36 -1.05
N LEU A 76 9.85 9.62 -2.27
CA LEU A 76 10.40 9.05 -3.50
C LEU A 76 11.46 9.93 -4.16
N GLU A 77 11.50 11.23 -3.84
CA GLU A 77 12.59 12.17 -4.16
C GLU A 77 13.79 12.02 -3.20
#